data_AF-A0A7J9CQU1-F1
#
_entry.id   AF-A0A7J9CQU1-F1
#
_cell.length_a   1.000
_cell.length_b   1.000
_cell.length_c   1.000
_cell.angle_alpha   90.00
_cell.angle_beta   90.00
_cell.angle_gamma   90.00
#
_symmetry.space_group_name_H-M   'P 1'
#
loop_
_entity.id
_entity.type
_entity.pdbx_description
1 polymer ?
#
loop_
_entity_poly.entity_id
_entity_poly.type
_entity_poly.pdbx_seq_one_letter_code
_entity_poly.pdbx_strand_id
1 'polypeptide(L)'
;MHVSSIYFRNVYHCPFCNLCRVGKGLGDDFFHCMVCNCCLAKKLVDHKCREKGLEINCPICCDFLFTSSESVRALPCGHFMHSACFQVYSVFLTLFENYIVACLIINSALCFVRHMHAVITSAQFVANRWEIWR
;
A
#
# COMPACT_ATOMS: atom_id res chain seq x y z
N MET A 1 21.11 0.96 32.84
CA MET A 1 21.07 1.75 31.59
C MET A 1 20.61 0.82 30.48
N HIS A 2 19.30 0.83 30.20
CA HIS A 2 18.70 0.06 29.11
C HIS A 2 18.98 0.80 27.80
N VAL A 3 20.01 0.41 27.05
CA VAL A 3 20.18 0.87 25.67
C VAL A 3 19.34 -0.06 24.81
N SER A 4 18.10 0.35 24.55
CA SER A 4 17.22 -0.30 23.59
C SER A 4 17.98 -0.39 22.25
N SER A 5 18.16 -1.61 21.74
CA SER A 5 18.75 -1.88 20.43
C SER A 5 18.15 -0.93 19.38
N ILE A 6 18.94 0.03 18.91
CA ILE A 6 18.56 0.89 17.80
C ILE A 6 18.69 0.02 16.56
N TYR A 7 17.59 -0.60 16.14
CA TYR A 7 17.55 -1.34 14.88
C TYR A 7 17.84 -0.35 13.74
N PHE A 8 19.07 -0.39 13.20
CA PHE A 8 19.42 0.35 12.00
C PHE A 8 18.55 -0.18 10.85
N ARG A 9 17.53 0.60 10.46
CA ARG A 9 16.77 0.35 9.25
C ARG A 9 17.65 0.77 8.08
N ASN A 10 17.89 -0.15 7.14
CA ASN A 10 18.61 0.20 5.91
C ASN A 10 17.78 1.22 5.13
N VAL A 11 18.41 2.30 4.68
CA VAL A 11 17.78 3.37 3.91
C VAL A 11 18.61 3.61 2.66
N TYR A 12 17.93 3.84 1.54
CA TYR A 12 18.56 4.19 0.27
C TYR A 12 17.88 5.40 -0.35
N HIS A 13 18.61 6.15 -1.16
CA HIS A 13 18.05 7.25 -1.94
C HIS A 13 17.64 6.76 -3.34
N CYS A 14 16.43 7.08 -3.78
CA CYS A 14 16.01 6.87 -5.16
C CYS A 14 16.11 8.20 -5.94
N PRO A 15 17.01 8.31 -6.94
CA PRO A 15 17.21 9.55 -7.69
C PRO A 15 16.02 9.92 -8.58
N PHE A 16 15.21 8.93 -8.99
CA PHE A 16 14.05 9.16 -9.86
C PHE A 16 12.84 9.71 -9.10
N CYS A 17 12.63 9.23 -7.87
CA CYS A 17 11.56 9.76 -7.00
C CYS A 17 12.00 11.00 -6.22
N ASN A 18 13.30 11.28 -6.15
CA ASN A 18 13.90 12.26 -5.24
C ASN A 18 13.50 12.03 -3.77
N LEU A 19 13.49 10.76 -3.33
CA LEU A 19 13.04 10.35 -2.00
C LEU A 19 13.98 9.28 -1.41
N CYS A 20 14.19 9.35 -0.10
CA CYS A 20 14.80 8.26 0.66
C CYS A 20 13.76 7.21 1.02
N ARG A 21 14.13 5.93 0.92
CA ARG A 21 13.28 4.74 1.05
C ARG A 21 13.94 3.69 1.93
N VAL A 22 13.17 2.74 2.48
CA VAL A 22 13.67 1.76 3.45
C VAL A 22 14.00 0.46 2.72
N GLY A 23 15.26 0.05 2.74
CA GLY A 23 15.70 -1.13 2.02
C GLY A 23 17.19 -1.11 1.76
N LYS A 24 17.68 -2.13 1.07
CA LYS A 24 19.09 -2.25 0.70
C LYS A 24 19.45 -1.43 -0.53
N GLY A 25 18.51 -1.18 -1.43
CA GLY A 25 18.69 -0.22 -2.52
C GLY A 25 18.13 -0.64 -3.87
N LEU A 26 18.17 0.31 -4.81
CA LEU A 26 17.91 0.02 -6.22
C LEU A 26 18.96 -0.95 -6.75
N GLY A 27 18.51 -2.03 -7.38
CA GLY A 27 19.40 -3.08 -7.88
C GLY A 27 19.75 -4.16 -6.86
N ASP A 28 19.38 -4.02 -5.58
CA ASP A 28 19.51 -5.09 -4.56
C ASP A 28 18.14 -5.74 -4.29
N ASP A 29 17.33 -5.14 -3.43
CA ASP A 29 15.98 -5.59 -3.06
C ASP A 29 14.87 -4.81 -3.76
N PHE A 30 15.18 -3.64 -4.31
CA PHE A 30 14.24 -2.76 -5.02
C PHE A 30 14.65 -2.49 -6.47
N PHE A 31 13.68 -2.11 -7.29
CA PHE A 31 13.89 -1.47 -8.59
C PHE A 31 12.90 -0.32 -8.76
N HIS A 32 13.25 0.67 -9.59
CA HIS A 32 12.34 1.75 -9.95
C HIS A 32 11.70 1.42 -11.30
N CYS A 33 10.36 1.44 -11.36
CA CYS A 33 9.63 1.33 -12.61
C CYS A 33 9.38 2.72 -13.18
N MET A 34 10.01 3.01 -14.32
CA MET A 34 9.89 4.31 -15.00
C MET A 34 8.49 4.57 -15.56
N VAL A 35 7.68 3.53 -15.76
CA VAL A 35 6.31 3.67 -16.30
C VAL A 35 5.34 4.10 -15.20
N CYS A 36 5.28 3.38 -14.07
CA CYS A 36 4.42 3.78 -12.96
C CYS A 36 5.03 4.80 -11.99
N ASN A 37 6.29 5.19 -12.19
CA ASN A 37 7.05 6.09 -11.32
C ASN A 37 7.13 5.60 -9.85
N CYS A 38 7.22 4.28 -9.64
CA CYS A 38 7.22 3.65 -8.32
C CYS A 38 8.47 2.82 -8.07
N CYS A 39 8.96 2.83 -6.84
CA CYS A 39 9.97 1.87 -6.38
C CYS A 39 9.25 0.63 -5.84
N LEU A 40 9.62 -0.53 -6.37
CA LEU A 40 8.95 -1.81 -6.14
C LEU A 40 9.99 -2.84 -5.74
N ALA A 41 9.63 -3.76 -4.85
CA ALA A 41 10.49 -4.89 -4.51
C ALA A 41 10.78 -5.73 -5.76
N LYS A 42 11.99 -6.26 -5.93
CA LYS A 42 12.36 -7.06 -7.12
C LYS A 42 11.43 -8.21 -7.45
N LYS A 43 10.76 -8.79 -6.44
CA LYS A 43 9.71 -9.81 -6.63
C LYS A 43 8.51 -9.35 -7.48
N LEU A 44 8.38 -8.04 -7.73
CA LEU A 44 7.32 -7.40 -8.49
C LEU A 44 7.77 -6.93 -9.88
N VAL A 45 8.84 -7.50 -10.44
CA VAL A 45 9.33 -7.11 -11.77
C VAL A 45 8.24 -7.22 -12.84
N ASP A 46 7.41 -8.27 -12.77
CA ASP A 46 6.27 -8.53 -13.67
C ASP A 46 4.93 -8.02 -13.10
N HIS A 47 4.96 -6.86 -12.43
CA HIS A 47 3.74 -6.26 -11.90
C HIS A 47 2.84 -5.73 -13.03
N LYS A 48 1.52 -5.76 -12.79
CA LYS A 48 0.56 -5.06 -13.63
C LYS A 48 0.71 -3.55 -13.45
N CYS A 49 1.59 -2.96 -14.23
CA CYS A 49 1.92 -1.54 -14.18
C CYS A 49 0.68 -0.67 -14.44
N ARG A 50 0.48 0.33 -13.58
CA ARG A 50 -0.52 1.39 -13.75
C ARG A 50 0.15 2.72 -13.49
N GLU A 51 0.13 3.60 -14.48
CA GLU A 51 0.71 4.93 -14.36
C GLU A 51 0.06 5.70 -13.20
N LYS A 52 0.89 6.42 -12.43
CA LYS A 52 0.45 7.32 -11.34
C LYS A 52 -0.42 6.65 -10.27
N GLY A 53 -0.31 5.33 -10.09
CA GLY A 53 -1.14 4.59 -9.14
C GLY A 53 -1.01 5.06 -7.68
N LEU A 54 0.14 5.62 -7.30
CA LEU A 54 0.39 6.16 -5.96
C LEU A 54 0.09 7.66 -5.82
N GLU A 55 -0.30 8.35 -6.89
CA GLU A 55 -0.65 9.79 -6.83
C GLU A 55 -2.09 9.99 -6.33
N ILE A 56 -2.46 9.29 -5.25
CA ILE A 56 -3.75 9.39 -4.57
C ILE A 56 -3.53 9.45 -3.06
N ASN A 57 -4.54 9.90 -2.31
CA ASN A 57 -4.53 9.82 -0.85
C ASN A 57 -5.00 8.44 -0.38
N CYS A 58 -4.47 7.98 0.74
CA CYS A 58 -4.99 6.81 1.43
C CYS A 58 -6.45 7.06 1.82
N PRO A 59 -7.39 6.16 1.50
CA PRO A 59 -8.81 6.35 1.80
C PRO A 59 -9.15 6.26 3.30
N ILE A 60 -8.20 5.80 4.13
CA ILE A 60 -8.40 5.61 5.58
C ILE A 60 -7.79 6.77 6.37
N CYS A 61 -6.52 7.11 6.15
CA CYS A 61 -5.84 8.17 6.89
C CYS A 61 -5.72 9.49 6.13
N CYS A 62 -6.12 9.54 4.86
CA CYS A 62 -6.02 10.71 3.98
C CYS A 62 -4.59 11.20 3.66
N ASP A 63 -3.55 10.50 4.11
CA ASP A 63 -2.17 10.85 3.75
C ASP A 63 -1.87 10.54 2.30
N PHE A 64 -1.08 11.40 1.67
CA PHE A 64 -0.68 11.24 0.28
C PHE A 64 0.22 10.02 0.10
N LEU A 65 -0.21 9.05 -0.71
CA LEU A 65 0.49 7.78 -0.81
C LEU A 65 1.90 7.99 -1.38
N PHE A 66 2.09 8.73 -2.47
CA PHE A 66 3.40 8.81 -3.15
C PHE A 66 4.56 9.23 -2.23
N THR A 67 4.39 10.23 -1.37
CA THR A 67 5.48 10.75 -0.50
C THR A 67 5.61 10.01 0.84
N SER A 68 4.68 9.14 1.18
CA SER A 68 4.40 8.78 2.58
C SER A 68 5.39 7.95 3.43
N SER A 69 6.53 7.40 3.02
CA SER A 69 7.35 6.45 3.86
C SER A 69 6.68 5.15 4.37
N GLU A 70 5.37 5.11 4.63
CA GLU A 70 4.63 3.91 5.02
C GLU A 70 4.50 2.94 3.83
N SER A 71 4.44 1.64 4.17
CA SER A 71 4.26 0.58 3.18
C SER A 71 2.86 0.65 2.55
N VAL A 72 2.77 0.32 1.27
CA VAL A 72 1.52 0.40 0.50
C VAL A 72 1.16 -0.97 -0.07
N ARG A 73 -0.12 -1.26 -0.11
CA ARG A 73 -0.67 -2.49 -0.67
C ARG A 73 -1.48 -2.17 -1.91
N ALA A 74 -1.20 -2.90 -2.99
CA ALA A 74 -2.06 -2.90 -4.17
C ALA A 74 -3.30 -3.75 -3.90
N LEU A 75 -4.46 -3.23 -4.27
CA LEU A 75 -5.76 -3.85 -4.11
C LEU A 75 -6.17 -4.53 -5.42
N PRO A 76 -6.99 -5.59 -5.39
CA PRO A 76 -7.47 -6.27 -6.60
C PRO A 76 -8.22 -5.39 -7.60
N CYS A 77 -8.89 -4.31 -7.15
CA CYS A 77 -9.49 -3.32 -8.04
C CYS A 77 -8.46 -2.43 -8.78
N GLY A 78 -7.18 -2.52 -8.40
CA GLY A 78 -6.07 -1.76 -8.97
C GLY A 78 -5.73 -0.45 -8.25
N HIS A 79 -6.40 -0.15 -7.13
CA HIS A 79 -6.08 0.98 -6.25
C HIS A 79 -5.03 0.60 -5.20
N PHE A 80 -4.56 1.60 -4.45
CA PHE A 80 -3.55 1.44 -3.43
C PHE A 80 -4.02 2.01 -2.09
N MET A 81 -3.55 1.45 -0.99
CA MET A 81 -3.73 1.99 0.37
C MET A 81 -2.58 1.55 1.27
N HIS A 82 -2.32 2.23 2.39
CA HIS A 82 -1.30 1.75 3.33
C HIS A 82 -1.58 0.35 3.83
N SER A 83 -0.55 -0.47 3.99
CA SER A 83 -0.72 -1.84 4.49
C SER A 83 -1.30 -1.86 5.90
N ALA A 84 -0.91 -0.92 6.75
CA ALA A 84 -1.46 -0.75 8.09
C ALA A 84 -2.95 -0.36 8.05
N CYS A 85 -3.32 0.59 7.18
CA CYS A 85 -4.71 0.98 6.96
C CYS A 85 -5.56 -0.19 6.43
N PHE A 86 -5.00 -1.01 5.54
CA PHE A 86 -5.65 -2.22 5.06
C PHE A 86 -5.89 -3.23 6.19
N GLN A 87 -4.90 -3.43 7.07
CA GLN A 87 -5.03 -4.36 8.19
C GLN A 87 -6.15 -3.92 9.14
N VAL A 88 -6.18 -2.64 9.51
CA VAL A 88 -7.25 -2.06 10.34
C VAL A 88 -8.61 -2.27 9.68
N TYR A 89 -8.74 -1.93 8.39
CA TYR A 89 -9.97 -2.11 7.62
C TYR A 89 -10.42 -3.58 7.58
N SER A 90 -9.49 -4.52 7.37
CA SER A 90 -9.80 -5.95 7.31
C SER A 90 -10.29 -6.52 8.64
N VAL A 91 -9.71 -6.07 9.77
CA VAL A 91 -10.14 -6.48 11.11
C VAL A 91 -11.55 -5.97 11.40
N PHE A 92 -11.84 -4.70 11.06
CA PHE A 92 -13.20 -4.15 11.20
C PHE A 92 -14.25 -4.98 10.43
N LEU A 93 -13.94 -5.42 9.21
CA LEU A 93 -14.88 -6.26 8.44
C LEU A 93 -15.13 -7.63 9.09
N THR A 94 -14.11 -8.26 9.67
CA THR A 94 -14.25 -9.59 10.31
C THR A 94 -14.99 -9.57 11.65
N LEU A 95 -15.05 -8.41 12.32
CA LEU A 95 -15.67 -8.27 13.64
C LEU A 95 -17.16 -7.89 13.59
N PHE A 96 -17.66 -7.44 12.43
CA PHE A 96 -19.05 -7.01 12.26
C PHE A 96 -19.72 -7.79 11.12
N GLU A 97 -20.05 -9.06 11.34
CA GLU A 97 -20.66 -9.91 10.29
C GLU A 97 -22.04 -9.45 9.80
N ASN A 98 -22.73 -8.45 10.39
CA ASN A 98 -24.13 -8.17 10.01
C ASN A 98 -24.61 -6.71 10.14
N TYR A 99 -23.74 -5.70 10.03
CA TYR A 99 -24.23 -4.32 9.99
C TYR A 99 -23.67 -3.56 8.78
N ILE A 100 -24.59 -3.27 7.87
CA ILE A 100 -24.44 -2.38 6.72
C ILE A 100 -23.67 -1.13 7.15
N VAL A 101 -22.40 -1.00 6.76
CA VAL A 101 -21.67 0.27 6.88
C VAL A 101 -22.18 1.18 5.77
N ALA A 102 -23.33 1.78 6.03
CA ALA A 102 -23.82 2.94 5.31
C ALA A 102 -22.93 4.14 5.66
N CYS A 103 -22.19 4.60 4.65
CA CYS A 103 -21.92 6.01 4.38
C CYS A 103 -21.38 6.89 5.53
N LEU A 104 -20.07 7.15 5.51
CA LEU A 104 -19.48 8.37 6.10
C LEU A 104 -18.38 8.98 5.21
N ILE A 105 -18.51 8.98 3.87
CA ILE A 105 -17.75 9.91 3.01
C ILE A 105 -18.61 10.33 1.81
N ILE A 106 -19.31 11.46 1.95
CA ILE A 106 -20.06 12.13 0.88
C ILE A 106 -19.11 13.08 0.14
N ASN A 107 -18.52 12.62 -0.96
CA ASN A 107 -18.40 13.33 -2.26
C ASN A 107 -17.41 12.61 -3.19
N SER A 108 -17.84 12.32 -4.41
CA SER A 108 -17.10 11.68 -5.53
C SER A 108 -16.59 10.23 -5.35
N ALA A 109 -16.58 9.67 -4.14
CA ALA A 109 -16.04 8.34 -3.79
C ALA A 109 -16.97 7.12 -4.07
N LEU A 110 -17.92 7.21 -4.99
CA LEU A 110 -18.96 6.18 -5.20
C LEU A 110 -18.45 4.85 -5.81
N CYS A 111 -17.19 4.78 -6.28
CA CYS A 111 -16.62 3.56 -6.84
C CYS A 111 -15.91 2.66 -5.80
N PHE A 112 -15.66 3.13 -4.58
CA PHE A 112 -14.67 2.50 -3.69
C PHE A 112 -15.24 1.39 -2.78
N VAL A 113 -16.43 1.57 -2.20
CA VAL A 113 -16.93 0.66 -1.15
C VAL A 113 -17.58 -0.62 -1.70
N ARG A 114 -18.37 -0.54 -2.79
CA ARG A 114 -18.99 -1.74 -3.41
C ARG A 114 -17.96 -2.72 -3.99
N HIS A 115 -16.81 -2.21 -4.46
CA HIS A 115 -15.76 -3.05 -5.02
C HIS A 115 -14.88 -3.68 -3.94
N MET A 116 -14.57 -2.96 -2.85
CA MET A 116 -13.71 -3.47 -1.77
C MET A 116 -14.36 -4.63 -0.99
N HIS A 117 -15.67 -4.57 -0.76
CA HIS A 117 -16.37 -5.64 -0.04
C HIS A 117 -16.45 -6.95 -0.84
N ALA A 118 -16.62 -6.88 -2.16
CA ALA A 118 -16.59 -8.04 -3.05
C ALA A 118 -15.18 -8.65 -3.20
N VAL A 119 -14.15 -7.84 -2.98
CA VAL A 119 -12.74 -8.23 -3.13
C VAL A 119 -12.20 -8.95 -1.88
N ILE A 120 -12.71 -8.66 -0.69
CA ILE A 120 -12.23 -9.25 0.57
C ILE A 120 -12.94 -10.58 0.90
N THR A 121 -14.18 -10.76 0.44
CA THR A 121 -14.99 -11.97 0.71
C THR A 121 -14.68 -13.15 -0.21
N SER A 122 -13.89 -12.97 -1.28
CA SER A 122 -13.35 -14.08 -2.06
C SER A 122 -12.12 -14.66 -1.36
N ALA A 123 -12.39 -15.54 -0.39
CA ALA A 123 -11.41 -16.33 0.34
C ALA A 123 -10.36 -16.97 -0.59
N GLN A 124 -9.16 -16.37 -0.64
CA GLN A 124 -7.84 -16.95 -1.00
C GLN A 124 -6.88 -15.81 -1.37
N PHE A 125 -6.30 -15.11 -0.40
CA PHE A 125 -5.18 -14.22 -0.69
C PHE A 125 -3.97 -14.56 0.15
N VAL A 126 -2.96 -15.13 -0.51
CA VAL A 126 -1.61 -15.31 0.00
C VAL A 126 -1.08 -13.93 0.37
N ALA A 127 -1.01 -13.65 1.67
CA ALA A 127 -0.88 -12.31 2.27
C ALA A 127 0.34 -11.47 1.82
N ASN A 128 1.31 -12.05 1.10
CA ASN A 128 2.63 -11.44 0.91
C ASN A 128 3.01 -11.18 -0.57
N ARG A 129 2.11 -11.48 -1.52
CA ARG A 129 2.43 -11.42 -2.97
C ARG A 129 2.34 -10.01 -3.58
N TRP A 130 1.61 -9.09 -2.94
CA TRP A 130 1.30 -7.76 -3.48
C TRP A 130 1.66 -6.61 -2.54
N GLU A 131 2.54 -6.89 -1.58
CA GLU A 131 3.05 -5.84 -0.71
C GLU A 131 4.10 -5.05 -1.47
N ILE A 132 3.75 -3.80 -1.76
CA ILE A 132 4.65 -2.79 -2.27
C ILE A 132 5.23 -2.11 -1.04
N TRP A 133 6.21 -2.81 -0.46
CA TRP A 133 7.05 -2.23 0.57
C TRP A 133 7.87 -1.08 -0.04
N ARG A 134 8.18 -0.07 0.78
CA ARG A 134 9.13 0.99 0.45
C ARG A 134 10.43 0.74 1.16
#